data_AF-A0A927RHK9-F1
#
_entry.id   AF-A0A927RHK9-F1
#
_cell.length_a   1.000
_cell.length_b   1.000
_cell.length_c   1.000
_cell.angle_alpha   90.00
_cell.angle_beta   90.00
_cell.angle_gamma   90.00
#
_symmetry.space_group_name_H-M   'P 1'
#
loop_
_entity.id
_entity.type
_entity.pdbx_description
1 polymer ?
#
loop_
_entity_poly.entity_id
_entity_poly.type
_entity_poly.pdbx_seq_one_letter_code
_entity_poly.pdbx_strand_id
1 'polypeptide(L)' 'MKNKYGYKICYREYGKTKLKIHLITNSLRLAKWEVQYYENHEQLDRKTHKLIKEPTWYILPIKTYIEYKFLWRGCPF' A
#
# COMPACT_ATOMS: atom_id res chain seq x y z
N MET A 1 -19.19 1.22 9.04
CA MET A 1 -18.79 2.51 8.41
C MET A 1 -17.80 2.22 7.29
N LYS A 2 -18.03 2.73 6.06
CA LYS A 2 -17.04 2.65 4.96
C LYS A 2 -15.96 3.72 5.20
N ASN A 3 -14.68 3.35 5.07
CA ASN A 3 -13.60 4.33 5.10
C ASN A 3 -13.72 5.25 3.86
N LYS A 4 -13.90 6.56 4.09
CA LYS A 4 -14.07 7.56 3.03
C LYS A 4 -12.78 7.91 2.29
N TYR A 5 -11.62 7.66 2.91
CA TYR A 5 -10.32 8.02 2.39
C TYR A 5 -9.56 6.85 1.75
N GLY A 6 -10.08 5.63 1.90
CA GLY A 6 -9.46 4.42 1.37
C GLY A 6 -8.41 3.79 2.29
N TYR A 7 -7.52 3.01 1.69
CA TYR A 7 -6.56 2.14 2.35
C TYR A 7 -5.21 2.26 1.65
N LYS A 8 -4.14 2.17 2.43
CA LYS A 8 -2.78 2.02 1.93
C LYS A 8 -2.35 0.57 2.11
N ILE A 9 -1.87 -0.03 1.04
CA ILE A 9 -1.18 -1.31 1.05
C ILE A 9 0.30 -0.99 1.22
N CYS A 10 0.86 -1.47 2.32
CA CYS A 10 2.24 -1.27 2.67
C CYS A 10 2.97 -2.60 2.73
N TYR A 11 4.30 -2.55 2.59
CA TYR A 11 5.15 -3.70 2.78
C TYR A 11 6.35 -3.35 3.66
N ARG A 12 6.87 -4.38 4.31
CA ARG A 12 8.14 -4.36 5.02
C ARG A 12 8.93 -5.60 4.61
N GLU A 13 10.14 -5.40 4.12
CA GLU A 13 11.06 -6.50 3.81
C GLU A 13 11.59 -7.11 5.11
N TYR A 14 11.86 -8.41 5.09
CA TYR A 14 12.46 -9.10 6.24
C TYR A 14 13.77 -8.42 6.67
N GLY A 15 13.97 -8.26 7.98
CA GLY A 15 15.12 -7.57 8.57
C GLY A 15 15.12 -6.03 8.41
N LYS A 16 14.15 -5.42 7.69
CA LYS A 16 13.98 -3.96 7.63
C LYS A 16 12.94 -3.50 8.64
N THR A 17 13.13 -2.32 9.21
CA THR A 17 12.15 -1.68 10.12
C THR A 17 11.17 -0.77 9.37
N LYS A 18 11.58 -0.23 8.23
CA LYS A 18 10.83 0.78 7.48
C LYS A 18 9.66 0.17 6.72
N LEU A 19 8.46 0.65 7.01
CA LEU A 19 7.25 0.36 6.25
C LEU A 19 7.20 1.27 5.01
N LYS A 20 7.00 0.70 3.83
CA LYS A 20 6.90 1.41 2.55
C LYS A 20 5.51 1.25 1.96
N ILE A 21 4.99 2.29 1.31
CA ILE A 21 3.70 2.24 0.61
C ILE A 21 3.91 1.64 -0.77
N HIS A 22 3.14 0.61 -1.11
CA HIS A 22 3.13 -0.03 -2.42
C HIS A 22 2.01 0.54 -3.29
N LEU A 23 0.77 0.47 -2.79
CA LEU A 23 -0.45 0.86 -3.50
C LEU A 23 -1.41 1.60 -2.57
N ILE A 24 -2.17 2.54 -3.12
CA ILE A 24 -3.32 3.18 -2.45
C ILE A 24 -4.59 2.75 -3.18
N THR A 25 -5.63 2.38 -2.43
CA THR A 25 -6.91 1.94 -2.98
C THR A 25 -8.07 2.53 -2.20
N ASN A 26 -9.21 2.75 -2.85
CA ASN A 26 -10.40 3.28 -2.21
C ASN A 26 -11.23 2.22 -1.46
N SER A 27 -10.92 0.93 -1.62
CA SER A 27 -11.74 -0.18 -1.12
C SER A 27 -10.94 -1.24 -0.37
N LEU A 28 -11.49 -1.69 0.76
CA LEU A 28 -10.89 -2.79 1.54
C LEU A 28 -10.91 -4.11 0.76
N ARG A 29 -11.96 -4.34 -0.03
CA ARG A 29 -12.09 -5.57 -0.83
C ARG A 29 -10.98 -5.64 -1.87
N LEU A 30 -10.73 -4.54 -2.57
CA LEU A 30 -9.63 -4.44 -3.53
C LEU A 30 -8.29 -4.58 -2.80
N ALA A 31 -8.10 -3.90 -1.66
CA ALA A 31 -6.87 -4.03 -0.88
C ALA A 31 -6.55 -5.48 -0.52
N LYS A 32 -7.55 -6.26 -0.09
CA LYS A 32 -7.38 -7.68 0.24
C LYS A 32 -7.04 -8.52 -0.99
N TRP A 33 -7.73 -8.29 -2.10
CA TRP A 33 -7.49 -9.02 -3.35
C TRP A 33 -6.06 -8.77 -3.88
N GLU A 34 -5.61 -7.51 -3.86
CA GLU A 34 -4.24 -7.13 -4.24
C GLU A 34 -3.20 -7.79 -3.33
N VAL A 35 -3.40 -7.78 -2.00
CA VAL A 35 -2.46 -8.46 -1.08
C VAL A 35 -2.41 -9.96 -1.34
N GLN A 36 -3.55 -10.62 -1.57
CA GLN A 36 -3.56 -12.04 -1.94
C GLN A 36 -2.75 -12.28 -3.22
N TYR A 37 -2.85 -11.40 -4.22
CA TYR A 37 -2.02 -11.49 -5.41
C TYR A 37 -0.53 -11.31 -5.09
N TYR A 38 -0.17 -10.31 -4.28
CA TYR A 38 1.21 -10.01 -3.91
C TYR A 38 1.88 -11.05 -3.01
N GLU A 39 1.10 -11.82 -2.25
CA GLU A 39 1.61 -12.94 -1.45
C GLU A 39 2.01 -14.13 -2.33
N ASN A 40 1.43 -14.24 -3.54
CA ASN A 40 1.67 -15.35 -4.45
C ASN A 40 2.56 -15.00 -5.65
N HIS A 41 2.92 -13.71 -5.83
CA HIS A 41 3.68 -13.24 -6.97
C HIS A 41 4.77 -12.27 -6.54
N GLU A 42 5.94 -12.40 -7.17
CA GLU A 42 7.03 -11.46 -6.99
C GLU A 42 6.61 -10.02 -7.29
N GLN A 43 6.92 -9.10 -6.38
CA GLN A 43 6.61 -7.68 -6.51
C GLN A 43 7.89 -6.85 -6.58
N LEU A 44 7.85 -5.80 -7.39
CA LEU A 44 8.93 -4.82 -7.50
C LEU A 44 8.60 -3.56 -6.70
N ASP A 45 9.61 -2.95 -6.08
CA ASP A 45 9.44 -1.65 -5.46
C ASP A 45 9.17 -0.58 -6.52
N ARG A 46 8.07 0.16 -6.35
CA ARG A 46 7.58 1.14 -7.34
C ARG A 46 8.60 2.20 -7.75
N LYS A 47 9.52 2.58 -6.85
CA LYS A 47 10.51 3.65 -7.11
C LYS A 47 11.81 3.11 -7.66
N THR A 48 12.27 1.98 -7.14
CA THR A 48 13.60 1.44 -7.44
C THR A 48 13.58 0.31 -8.47
N HIS A 49 12.39 -0.23 -8.80
CA HIS A 49 12.18 -1.39 -9.67
C HIS A 49 12.95 -2.65 -9.23
N LYS A 50 13.38 -2.70 -7.97
CA LYS A 50 14.06 -3.86 -7.39
C LYS A 50 13.05 -4.82 -6.80
N LEU A 51 13.36 -6.11 -6.87
CA LEU A 51 12.57 -7.16 -6.25
C LEU A 51 12.45 -6.93 -4.74
N ILE A 52 11.22 -7.00 -4.23
CA ILE A 52 10.93 -6.92 -2.81
C ILE A 52 11.16 -8.31 -2.22
N LYS A 53 12.19 -8.45 -1.38
CA LYS A 53 12.54 -9.74 -0.77
C LYS A 53 11.71 -10.00 0.48
N GLU A 54 11.07 -11.17 0.51
CA GLU A 54 10.30 -11.67 1.66
C GLU A 54 9.41 -10.59 2.31
N PRO A 55 8.47 -9.98 1.55
CA PRO A 55 7.63 -8.93 2.07
C PRO A 55 6.62 -9.45 3.09
N THR A 56 6.47 -8.72 4.19
CA THR A 56 5.22 -8.75 4.96
C THR A 56 4.31 -7.62 4.49
N TRP A 57 3.09 -7.95 4.07
CA TRP A 57 2.10 -7.00 3.58
C TRP A 57 1.16 -6.51 4.68
N TYR A 58 0.77 -5.24 4.62
CA TYR A 58 -0.10 -4.59 5.60
C TYR A 58 -1.16 -3.75 4.89
N ILE A 59 -2.41 -3.90 5.28
CA ILE A 59 -3.51 -3.03 4.84
C ILE A 59 -3.83 -2.08 5.99
N LEU A 60 -3.57 -0.79 5.78
CA LEU A 60 -3.81 0.24 6.79
C LEU A 60 -4.89 1.21 6.28
N PRO A 61 -5.91 1.54 7.09
CA PRO A 61 -6.88 2.56 6.72
C PRO A 61 -6.21 3.93 6.70
N ILE A 62 -6.53 4.75 5.69
CA ILE A 62 -6.20 6.17 5.71
C ILE A 62 -7.16 6.84 6.68
N LYS A 63 -6.63 7.50 7.70
CA LYS A 63 -7.45 7.95 8.85
C LYS A 63 -7.91 9.40 8.72
N THR A 64 -7.13 10.23 8.03
CA THR A 64 -7.36 11.67 8.00
C THR A 64 -7.43 12.20 6.58
N TYR A 65 -8.20 13.27 6.39
CA TYR A 65 -8.24 14.01 5.13
C TYR A 65 -6.86 14.57 4.74
N ILE A 66 -6.09 15.01 5.74
CA ILE A 66 -4.74 15.54 5.53
C ILE A 66 -3.84 14.45 4.95
N GLU A 67 -3.82 13.25 5.56
CA GLU A 67 -3.07 12.09 5.04
C GLU A 67 -3.49 11.74 3.61
N TYR A 68 -4.80 11.69 3.35
CA TYR A 68 -5.34 11.46 2.00
C TYR A 68 -4.80 12.49 0.99
N LYS A 69 -4.90 13.78 1.29
CA LYS A 69 -4.44 14.86 0.39
C LYS A 69 -2.94 14.79 0.14
N PHE A 70 -2.14 14.42 1.16
CA PHE A 70 -0.70 14.26 0.99
C PHE A 70 -0.33 13.07 0.10
N LEU A 71 -1.03 11.94 0.23
CA LEU A 71 -0.77 10.75 -0.59
C LEU A 71 -1.03 10.99 -2.08
N TRP A 72 -2.02 11.82 -2.39
CA TRP A 72 -2.41 12.18 -3.75
C TRP A 72 -1.82 13.51 -4.24
N ARG A 73 -0.88 14.10 -3.50
CA ARG A 73 -0.29 15.38 -3.85
C ARG A 73 0.50 15.27 -5.16
N GLY A 74 0.17 16.11 -6.13
CA GLY A 74 0.82 16.12 -7.44
C GLY A 74 0.19 15.16 -8.45
N CYS A 75 -0.91 14.49 -8.09
CA CYS A 75 -1.73 13.79 -9.07
C CYS A 75 -2.96 14.64 -9.45
N PRO A 76 -3.23 14.84 -10.76
CA PRO A 76 -4.39 15.57 -11.24
C PRO A 76 -5.61 14.64 -11.22
N PHE A 77 -6.39 14.66 -10.15
CA PHE A 77 -7.66 13.94 -10.05
C PHE A 77 -8.80 14.91 -9.74
#